data_AF-A0AA95K6X3-F1
#
_entry.id   AF-A0AA95K6X3-F1
#
_cell.length_a   1.000
_cell.length_b   1.000
_cell.length_c   1.000
_cell.angle_alpha   90.00
_cell.angle_beta   90.00
_cell.angle_gamma   90.00
#
_symmetry.space_group_name_H-M   'P 1'
#
loop_
_entity.id
_entity.type
_entity.pdbx_description
1 polymer ?
#
loop_
_entity_poly.entity_id
_entity_poly.type
_entity_poly.pdbx_seq_one_letter_code
_entity_poly.pdbx_strand_id
1 'polypeptide(L)'
;MSVLFKNHRWIGEFFFPDNYEHRFFGEINYSPDQGPILSYTIYNFKYLFKSGSKTNILYGILSTGEKCTILFLGGMDFKTTFTNLRLNNYLPNALGKIGL
;
A
#
# COMPACT_ATOMS: atom_id res chain seq x y z
N MET A 1 6.48 -18.33 20.78
CA MET A 1 7.18 -17.07 20.45
C MET A 1 8.04 -17.22 19.19
N SER A 2 7.49 -17.79 18.10
CA SER A 2 8.23 -18.13 16.86
C SER A 2 7.58 -17.58 15.58
N VAL A 3 6.48 -16.82 15.72
CA VAL A 3 5.69 -16.30 14.59
C VAL A 3 6.31 -15.03 14.00
N LEU A 4 7.07 -14.27 14.81
CA LEU A 4 7.74 -13.03 14.40
C LEU A 4 8.94 -13.24 13.47
N PHE A 5 9.52 -14.46 13.44
CA PHE A 5 10.65 -14.79 12.56
C PHE A 5 10.21 -15.46 11.25
N LYS A 6 8.92 -15.40 10.93
CA LYS A 6 8.37 -15.99 9.70
C LYS A 6 8.04 -14.90 8.71
N ASN A 7 8.23 -15.23 7.44
CA ASN A 7 7.73 -14.39 6.37
C ASN A 7 6.21 -14.43 6.39
N HIS A 8 5.61 -13.25 6.27
CA HIS A 8 4.15 -13.10 6.18
C HIS A 8 3.79 -12.33 4.93
N ARG A 9 2.65 -12.68 4.35
CA ARG A 9 2.13 -12.06 3.14
C ARG A 9 0.66 -11.78 3.33
N TRP A 10 0.27 -10.52 3.12
CA TRP A 10 -1.11 -10.08 3.16
C TRP A 10 -1.47 -9.38 1.86
N ILE A 11 -2.57 -9.76 1.23
CA ILE A 11 -3.08 -9.16 0.00
C ILE A 11 -4.44 -8.56 0.31
N GLY A 12 -4.69 -7.35 -0.18
CA GLY A 12 -5.94 -6.64 0.07
C GLY A 12 -6.11 -5.35 -0.72
N GLU A 13 -7.19 -4.66 -0.41
CA GLU A 13 -7.44 -3.29 -0.83
C GLU A 13 -7.07 -2.34 0.30
N PHE A 14 -6.37 -1.26 -0.01
CA PHE A 14 -5.92 -0.26 0.94
C PHE A 14 -6.40 1.14 0.56
N PHE A 15 -6.63 1.99 1.54
CA PHE A 15 -7.13 3.35 1.34
C PHE A 15 -6.71 4.26 2.50
N PHE A 16 -6.65 5.56 2.22
CA PHE A 16 -6.40 6.55 3.26
C PHE A 16 -7.65 6.81 4.09
N PRO A 17 -7.49 7.39 5.30
CA PRO A 17 -8.60 7.97 6.04
C PRO A 17 -9.49 8.82 5.14
N ASP A 18 -10.79 8.64 5.30
CA ASP A 18 -11.84 9.37 4.57
C ASP A 18 -11.82 9.21 3.04
N ASN A 19 -11.10 8.20 2.51
CA ASN A 19 -10.94 8.02 1.07
C ASN A 19 -11.19 6.57 0.59
N TYR A 20 -12.25 5.95 1.11
CA TYR A 20 -12.61 4.57 0.78
C TYR A 20 -12.93 4.34 -0.71
N GLU A 21 -13.52 5.33 -1.37
CA GLU A 21 -13.88 5.26 -2.79
C GLU A 21 -12.67 5.16 -3.72
N HIS A 22 -11.49 5.61 -3.26
CA HIS A 22 -10.24 5.55 -4.01
C HIS A 22 -9.26 4.52 -3.41
N ARG A 23 -9.81 3.39 -2.95
CA ARG A 23 -9.01 2.24 -2.54
C ARG A 23 -8.21 1.66 -3.71
N PHE A 24 -7.13 0.99 -3.38
CA PHE A 24 -6.19 0.44 -4.32
C PHE A 24 -5.71 -0.94 -3.90
N PHE A 25 -5.37 -1.79 -4.88
CA PHE A 25 -4.85 -3.12 -4.58
C PHE A 25 -3.41 -3.03 -4.11
N GLY A 26 -3.10 -3.81 -3.08
CA GLY A 26 -1.75 -3.92 -2.55
C GLY A 26 -1.45 -5.27 -1.93
N GLU A 27 -0.17 -5.45 -1.66
CA GLU A 27 0.39 -6.62 -1.04
C GLU A 27 1.45 -6.19 -0.03
N ILE A 28 1.27 -6.58 1.22
CA ILE A 28 2.24 -6.40 2.29
C ILE A 28 3.03 -7.69 2.43
N ASN A 29 4.34 -7.61 2.25
CA ASN A 29 5.27 -8.69 2.54
C ASN A 29 6.10 -8.30 3.75
N TYR A 30 6.10 -9.13 4.80
CA TYR A 30 7.00 -8.98 5.92
C TYR A 30 8.07 -10.06 5.90
N SER A 31 9.31 -9.66 6.13
CA SER A 31 10.39 -10.57 6.51
C SER A 31 11.15 -10.01 7.72
N PRO A 32 11.77 -10.85 8.56
CA PRO A 32 12.56 -10.37 9.69
C PRO A 32 13.72 -9.46 9.29
N ASP A 33 14.33 -9.73 8.13
CA ASP A 33 15.53 -9.02 7.66
C ASP A 33 15.21 -7.67 7.00
N GLN A 34 14.05 -7.56 6.34
CA GLN A 34 13.69 -6.38 5.56
C GLN A 34 12.55 -5.57 6.18
N GLY A 35 11.91 -6.10 7.23
CA GLY A 35 10.68 -5.55 7.76
C GLY A 35 9.51 -5.72 6.79
N PRO A 36 8.41 -5.00 7.03
CA PRO A 36 7.24 -4.98 6.16
C PRO A 36 7.46 -4.08 4.93
N ILE A 37 7.00 -4.56 3.77
CA ILE A 37 7.06 -3.88 2.49
C ILE A 37 5.67 -3.90 1.85
N LEU A 38 5.06 -2.74 1.66
CA LEU A 38 3.83 -2.58 0.90
C LEU A 38 4.15 -2.37 -0.58
N SER A 39 3.77 -3.32 -1.42
CA SER A 39 3.70 -3.18 -2.87
C SER A 39 2.28 -2.81 -3.28
N TYR A 40 2.09 -1.83 -4.15
CA TYR A 40 0.73 -1.37 -4.49
C TYR A 40 0.60 -1.03 -5.98
N THR A 41 -0.64 -1.04 -6.47
CA THR A 41 -1.03 -0.57 -7.81
C THR A 41 -2.15 0.46 -7.69
N ILE A 42 -1.90 1.68 -8.14
CA ILE A 42 -2.87 2.79 -8.06
C ILE A 42 -3.17 3.33 -9.46
N TYR A 43 -4.46 3.38 -9.80
CA TYR A 43 -4.97 3.83 -11.11
C TYR A 43 -5.10 5.34 -11.25
N ASN A 44 -5.15 6.10 -10.14
CA ASN A 44 -5.31 7.55 -10.18
C ASN A 44 -4.53 8.25 -9.07
N PHE A 45 -3.28 8.58 -9.40
CA PHE A 45 -2.29 9.19 -8.51
C PHE A 45 -2.72 10.55 -7.93
N LYS A 46 -3.67 11.24 -8.58
CA LYS A 46 -4.17 12.56 -8.15
C LYS A 46 -4.85 12.50 -6.77
N TYR A 47 -5.44 11.36 -6.40
CA TYR A 47 -6.11 11.20 -5.11
C TYR A 47 -5.15 10.96 -3.95
N LEU A 48 -3.94 10.46 -4.21
CA LEU A 48 -2.91 10.34 -3.17
C LEU A 48 -2.46 11.70 -2.65
N PHE A 49 -2.33 12.70 -3.54
CA PHE A 49 -1.91 14.05 -3.17
C PHE A 49 -3.04 14.94 -2.66
N LYS A 50 -4.29 14.67 -3.06
CA LYS A 50 -5.46 15.43 -2.59
C LYS A 50 -5.72 15.21 -1.11
N SER A 51 -5.31 14.06 -0.57
CA SER A 51 -5.45 13.74 0.85
C SER A 51 -4.51 14.52 1.78
N GLY A 52 -3.66 15.41 1.24
CA GLY A 52 -2.89 16.37 2.03
C GLY A 52 -2.04 15.75 3.12
N SER A 53 -0.74 15.59 2.85
CA SER A 53 0.35 15.52 3.86
C SER A 53 0.33 14.37 4.87
N LYS A 54 1.38 13.53 4.82
CA LYS A 54 1.92 12.77 5.97
C LYS A 54 0.87 12.01 6.79
N THR A 55 0.04 11.20 6.13
CA THR A 55 -0.79 10.24 6.87
C THR A 55 0.09 9.04 7.22
N ASN A 56 0.18 8.73 8.51
CA ASN A 56 0.91 7.56 9.00
C ASN A 56 0.02 6.33 9.07
N ILE A 57 -1.17 6.38 8.45
CA ILE A 57 -2.22 5.38 8.61
C ILE A 57 -2.77 5.05 7.23
N LEU A 58 -2.82 3.75 6.94
CA LEU A 58 -3.65 3.19 5.87
C LEU A 58 -4.66 2.24 6.49
N TYR A 59 -5.90 2.32 6.05
CA TYR A 59 -6.88 1.29 6.31
C TYR A 59 -6.84 0.27 5.18
N GLY A 60 -7.17 -0.98 5.49
CA GLY A 60 -7.21 -2.04 4.50
C GLY A 60 -8.28 -3.07 4.78
N ILE A 61 -8.72 -3.73 3.70
CA ILE A 61 -9.56 -4.91 3.71
C ILE A 61 -8.76 -6.02 3.04
N LEU A 62 -8.41 -7.04 3.80
CA LEU A 62 -7.67 -8.19 3.29
C LEU A 62 -8.56 -9.00 2.35
N SER A 63 -7.93 -9.81 1.50
CA SER A 63 -8.61 -10.79 0.64
C SER A 63 -9.46 -11.81 1.42
N THR A 64 -9.20 -11.99 2.72
CA THR A 64 -10.01 -12.77 3.66
C THR A 64 -11.31 -12.05 4.09
N GLY A 65 -11.46 -10.77 3.77
CA GLY A 65 -12.52 -9.88 4.24
C GLY A 65 -12.20 -9.19 5.57
N GLU A 66 -11.09 -9.53 6.22
CA GLU A 66 -10.69 -8.96 7.50
C GLU A 66 -10.24 -7.50 7.33
N LYS A 67 -10.68 -6.65 8.25
CA LYS A 67 -10.24 -5.24 8.30
C LYS A 67 -8.88 -5.17 8.98
N CYS A 68 -7.98 -4.38 8.41
CA CYS A 68 -6.67 -4.12 8.97
C CYS A 68 -6.33 -2.63 8.91
N THR A 69 -5.37 -2.23 9.75
CA THR A 69 -4.82 -0.89 9.78
C THR A 69 -3.31 -1.01 9.74
N ILE A 70 -2.69 -0.32 8.79
CA ILE A 70 -1.23 -0.21 8.68
C ILE A 70 -0.82 1.11 9.31
N LEU A 71 0.12 1.05 10.25
CA LEU A 71 0.72 2.21 10.90
C LEU A 71 2.17 2.38 10.44
N PHE A 72 2.52 3.59 10.01
CA PHE A 72 3.83 3.97 9.51
C PHE A 72 4.53 4.84 10.58
N LEU A 73 5.32 4.20 11.43
CA LEU A 73 6.07 4.88 12.50
C LEU A 73 7.35 5.49 11.90
N GLY A 74 7.25 6.70 11.36
CA GLY A 74 8.40 7.39 10.74
C GLY A 74 8.04 8.35 9.61
N GLY A 75 6.75 8.44 9.25
CA GLY A 75 6.33 9.14 8.04
C GLY A 75 6.39 8.20 6.85
N MET A 76 5.33 8.21 6.06
CA MET A 76 5.27 7.47 4.82
C MET A 76 5.74 8.36 3.67
N ASP A 77 6.79 7.94 2.98
CA ASP A 77 7.18 8.54 1.71
C ASP A 77 6.86 7.58 0.56
N PHE A 78 5.85 7.91 -0.24
CA PHE A 78 5.49 7.13 -1.43
C PHE A 78 6.58 7.31 -2.49
N LYS A 79 7.61 6.46 -2.44
CA LYS A 79 8.54 6.29 -3.55
C LYS A 79 7.83 5.57 -4.68
N THR A 80 7.20 6.36 -5.54
CA THR A 80 6.59 5.87 -6.76
C THR A 80 7.67 5.51 -7.77
N THR A 81 7.68 4.26 -8.21
CA THR A 81 8.45 3.87 -9.40
C THR A 81 7.45 3.75 -10.52
N PHE A 82 7.31 4.81 -11.31
CA PHE A 82 6.51 4.76 -12.54
C PHE A 82 7.14 3.73 -13.48
N THR A 83 6.61 2.51 -13.46
CA THR A 83 6.87 1.59 -14.56
C THR A 83 5.90 1.98 -15.66
N ASN A 84 6.42 2.36 -16.82
CA ASN A 84 5.62 2.63 -18.03
C ASN A 84 5.04 1.32 -18.59
N LEU A 85 4.38 0.51 -17.76
CA LEU A 85 3.54 -0.59 -18.22
C LEU A 85 2.28 0.02 -18.83
N ARG A 86 2.40 0.42 -20.10
CA ARG A 86 1.26 0.75 -20.96
C ARG A 86 0.44 -0.51 -21.20
N LEU A 87 -0.43 -0.85 -20.26
CA LEU A 87 -1.57 -1.71 -20.55
C LEU A 87 -2.58 -0.84 -21.30
N ASN A 88 -2.61 -1.01 -22.62
CA ASN A 88 -3.59 -0.48 -23.59
C ASN A 88 -4.59 0.58 -23.06
N ASN A 89 -4.34 1.84 -23.44
CA ASN A 89 -5.30 2.95 -23.50
C ASN A 89 -6.00 3.45 -22.22
N TYR A 90 -5.63 3.00 -21.02
CA TYR A 90 -6.23 3.54 -19.78
C TYR A 90 -5.18 3.86 -18.71
N LEU A 91 -5.03 5.16 -18.44
CA LEU A 91 -4.43 5.85 -17.27
C LEU A 91 -3.08 5.33 -16.71
N PRO A 92 -2.21 6.23 -16.18
CA PRO A 92 -0.92 5.81 -15.63
C PRO A 92 -1.12 4.97 -14.35
N ASN A 93 -0.80 3.68 -14.42
CA ASN A 93 -0.69 2.81 -13.25
C ASN A 93 0.60 3.15 -12.50
N ALA A 94 0.47 3.59 -11.24
CA ALA A 94 1.62 3.75 -10.37
C ALA A 94 1.86 2.43 -9.62
N LEU A 95 3.02 1.82 -9.88
CA LEU A 95 3.58 0.78 -9.01
C LEU A 95 4.50 1.46 -8.00
N GLY A 96 4.48 1.00 -6.76
CA GLY A 96 5.45 1.46 -5.77
C GLY A 96 5.67 0.45 -4.68
N LYS A 97 6.77 0.66 -3.96
CA LYS A 97 7.14 -0.12 -2.78
C LYS A 97 7.47 0.85 -1.67
N ILE A 98 6.90 0.60 -0.49
CA ILE A 98 7.23 1.34 0.73
C ILE A 98 7.68 0.32 1.77
N GLY A 99 8.91 0.48 2.26
CA GLY A 99 9.32 -0.19 3.51
C GLY A 99 8.71 0.59 4.67
N LEU A 100 8.03 -0.11 5.59
CA LEU A 100 7.45 0.50 6.80
C LEU A 100 8.46 0.54 7.95
#